data_AF-A0A803PRS5-F1
#
_entry.id   AF-A0A803PRS5-F1
#
_cell.length_a   1.000
_cell.length_b   1.000
_cell.length_c   1.000
_cell.angle_alpha   90.00
_cell.angle_beta   90.00
_cell.angle_gamma   90.00
#
_symmetry.space_group_name_H-M   'P 1'
#
loop_
_entity.id
_entity.type
_entity.pdbx_description
1 polymer ?
#
loop_
_entity_poly.entity_id
_entity_poly.type
_entity_poly.pdbx_seq_one_letter_code
_entity_poly.pdbx_strand_id
1 'polypeptide(L)'
;MASSSDSWMKEYNEAVKLADDINGMISERSSLPGSGPEMQRHASAIRRKITILGTRLDSLQSVLSKLPGKQPISDKEMNRRKDMLGNLRSKLSQMASTLNMSNFANRDSLLGPEIKPADAMGKAAGLDNNGLVGFQRQVMKAR
;
A
#
# COMPACT_ATOMS: atom_id res chain seq x y z
N MET A 1 1.71 22.50 22.14
CA MET A 1 2.64 21.83 21.21
C MET A 1 2.75 20.38 21.65
N ALA A 2 2.21 19.41 20.90
CA ALA A 2 2.44 18.00 21.22
C ALA A 2 3.91 17.66 20.93
N SER A 3 4.58 16.95 21.84
CA SER A 3 5.97 16.54 21.62
C SER A 3 6.06 15.68 20.36
N SER A 4 7.16 15.78 19.60
CA SER A 4 7.33 14.98 18.37
C SER A 4 7.26 13.46 18.67
N SER A 5 7.60 13.06 19.90
CA SER A 5 7.35 11.72 20.44
C SER A 5 5.88 11.31 20.44
N ASP A 6 5.00 12.14 21.00
CA ASP A 6 3.55 11.88 21.05
C ASP A 6 2.96 11.81 19.64
N SER A 7 3.46 12.67 18.73
CA SER A 7 3.01 12.66 17.34
C SER A 7 3.40 11.37 16.61
N TRP A 8 4.63 10.87 16.79
CA TRP A 8 5.06 9.61 16.16
C TRP A 8 4.26 8.43 16.67
N MET A 9 4.05 8.35 17.99
CA MET A 9 3.26 7.28 18.61
C MET A 9 1.80 7.31 18.15
N LYS A 10 1.21 8.50 17.98
CA LYS A 10 -0.15 8.65 17.43
C LYS A 10 -0.24 8.08 16.01
N GLU A 11 0.66 8.48 15.12
CA GLU A 11 0.68 7.98 13.72
C GLU A 11 0.94 6.48 13.66
N TYR A 12 1.80 5.95 14.54
CA TYR A 12 2.02 4.52 14.69
C TYR A 12 0.73 3.78 15.10
N ASN A 13 0.00 4.28 16.10
CA ASN A 13 -1.26 3.67 16.52
C ASN A 13 -2.32 3.67 15.40
N GLU A 14 -2.37 4.73 14.59
CA GLU A 14 -3.26 4.76 13.42
C GLU A 14 -2.83 3.74 12.35
N ALA A 15 -1.52 3.52 12.17
CA ALA A 15 -1.02 2.45 11.29
C ALA A 15 -1.37 1.05 11.83
N VAL A 16 -1.33 0.84 13.16
CA VAL A 16 -1.74 -0.41 13.80
C VAL A 16 -3.22 -0.69 13.56
N LYS A 17 -4.11 0.29 13.79
CA LYS A 17 -5.55 0.15 13.53
C LYS A 17 -5.83 -0.22 12.07
N LEU A 18 -5.12 0.41 11.12
CA LEU A 18 -5.25 0.07 9.70
C LEU A 18 -4.78 -1.35 9.41
N ALA A 19 -3.72 -1.82 10.07
CA ALA A 19 -3.26 -3.20 9.93
C ALA A 19 -4.26 -4.22 10.50
N ASP A 20 -4.91 -3.91 11.61
CA ASP A 20 -5.94 -4.79 12.19
C ASP A 20 -7.21 -4.83 11.34
N ASP A 21 -7.63 -3.69 10.78
CA ASP A 21 -8.71 -3.63 9.80
C ASP A 21 -8.40 -4.46 8.53
N ILE A 22 -7.18 -4.37 7.98
CA ILE A 22 -6.74 -5.21 6.86
C ILE A 22 -6.84 -6.69 7.23
N ASN A 23 -6.43 -7.05 8.45
CA ASN A 23 -6.48 -8.43 8.92
C ASN A 23 -7.94 -8.93 9.07
N GLY A 24 -8.83 -8.07 9.56
CA GLY A 24 -10.27 -8.33 9.60
C GLY A 24 -10.82 -8.59 8.21
N MET A 25 -10.54 -7.71 7.25
CA MET A 25 -10.94 -7.90 5.86
C MET A 25 -10.38 -9.19 5.24
N ILE A 26 -9.09 -9.50 5.46
CA ILE A 26 -8.50 -10.77 4.98
C ILE A 26 -9.24 -11.98 5.56
N SER A 27 -9.64 -11.92 6.83
CA SER A 27 -10.39 -13.00 7.49
C SER A 27 -11.80 -13.14 6.90
N GLU A 28 -12.50 -12.03 6.69
CA GLU A 28 -13.81 -11.98 6.03
C GLU A 28 -13.76 -12.48 4.58
N ARG A 29 -12.63 -12.31 3.89
CA ARG A 29 -12.47 -12.83 2.52
C ARG A 29 -12.66 -14.35 2.44
N SER A 30 -12.38 -15.09 3.51
CA SER A 30 -12.54 -16.55 3.54
C SER A 30 -14.01 -17.01 3.55
N SER A 31 -14.95 -16.16 3.96
CA SER A 31 -16.38 -16.45 3.94
C SER A 31 -17.06 -16.05 2.62
N LEU A 32 -16.39 -15.25 1.79
CA LEU A 32 -16.89 -14.87 0.46
C LEU A 32 -16.74 -16.04 -0.54
N PRO A 33 -17.67 -16.18 -1.50
CA PRO A 33 -17.56 -17.16 -2.56
C PRO A 33 -16.25 -16.98 -3.34
N GLY A 34 -15.57 -18.08 -3.65
CA GLY A 34 -14.20 -18.09 -4.19
C GLY A 34 -14.02 -17.38 -5.54
N SER A 35 -15.11 -17.02 -6.23
CA SER A 35 -15.09 -16.25 -7.47
C SER A 35 -16.33 -15.34 -7.55
N GLY A 36 -16.15 -14.16 -8.13
CA GLY A 36 -17.23 -13.20 -8.36
C GLY A 36 -16.80 -11.73 -8.29
N PRO A 37 -17.64 -10.80 -8.78
CA PRO A 37 -17.34 -9.36 -8.74
C PRO A 37 -17.17 -8.84 -7.31
N GLU A 38 -17.89 -9.40 -6.34
CA GLU A 38 -17.78 -9.03 -4.93
C GLU A 38 -16.42 -9.42 -4.34
N MET A 39 -15.94 -10.64 -4.59
CA MET A 39 -14.60 -11.10 -4.21
C MET A 39 -13.50 -10.20 -4.81
N GLN A 40 -13.63 -9.79 -6.08
CA GLN A 40 -12.67 -8.89 -6.73
C GLN A 40 -12.69 -7.48 -6.14
N ARG A 41 -13.87 -6.93 -5.85
CA ARG A 41 -14.02 -5.64 -5.16
C ARG A 41 -13.39 -5.69 -3.77
N HIS A 42 -13.67 -6.76 -3.03
CA HIS A 42 -13.13 -6.99 -1.70
C HIS A 42 -11.60 -7.08 -1.73
N ALA A 43 -11.03 -7.92 -2.62
CA ALA A 43 -9.59 -8.02 -2.81
C ALA A 43 -8.96 -6.67 -3.19
N SER A 44 -9.58 -5.91 -4.09
CA SER A 44 -9.09 -4.59 -4.50
C SER A 44 -9.08 -3.59 -3.35
N ALA A 45 -10.12 -3.61 -2.50
CA ALA A 45 -10.19 -2.78 -1.30
C ALA A 45 -9.05 -3.11 -0.33
N ILE A 46 -8.79 -4.39 -0.07
CA ILE A 46 -7.67 -4.81 0.79
C ILE A 46 -6.33 -4.34 0.21
N ARG A 47 -6.08 -4.54 -1.10
CA ARG A 47 -4.84 -4.10 -1.77
C ARG A 47 -4.62 -2.59 -1.65
N ARG A 48 -5.69 -1.80 -1.77
CA ARG A 48 -5.63 -0.34 -1.56
C ARG A 48 -5.22 0.00 -0.13
N LYS A 49 -5.80 -0.67 0.88
CA LYS A 49 -5.44 -0.45 2.29
C LYS A 49 -4.01 -0.85 2.60
N ILE A 50 -3.52 -1.96 2.05
CA ILE A 50 -2.11 -2.39 2.14
C ILE A 50 -1.17 -1.29 1.59
N THR A 51 -1.51 -0.71 0.44
CA THR A 51 -0.71 0.39 -0.16
C THR A 51 -0.68 1.64 0.72
N ILE A 52 -1.83 2.00 1.31
CA ILE A 52 -1.93 3.13 2.26
C ILE A 52 -1.09 2.85 3.51
N LEU A 53 -1.18 1.65 4.07
CA LEU A 53 -0.38 1.24 5.23
C LEU A 53 1.11 1.36 4.92
N GLY A 54 1.58 0.82 3.79
CA GLY A 54 2.99 0.96 3.36
C GLY A 54 3.46 2.41 3.36
N THR A 55 2.67 3.31 2.76
CA THR A 55 2.99 4.75 2.70
C THR A 55 3.07 5.40 4.10
N ARG A 56 2.22 4.97 5.04
CA ARG A 56 2.29 5.43 6.43
C ARG A 56 3.55 4.92 7.13
N LEU A 57 3.97 3.68 6.88
CA LEU A 57 5.21 3.14 7.44
C LEU A 57 6.46 3.88 6.89
N ASP A 58 6.45 4.23 5.61
CA ASP A 58 7.53 5.02 5.01
C ASP A 58 7.60 6.44 5.62
N SER A 59 6.43 7.06 5.86
CA SER A 59 6.34 8.33 6.57
C SER A 59 6.89 8.25 8.00
N LEU A 60 6.50 7.21 8.75
CA LEU A 60 7.00 6.96 10.11
C LEU A 60 8.53 6.75 10.12
N GLN A 61 9.09 6.04 9.14
CA GLN A 61 10.54 5.90 8.99
C GLN A 61 11.22 7.24 8.70
N SER A 62 10.67 8.05 7.79
CA SER A 62 11.21 9.38 7.48
C SER A 62 11.22 10.30 8.71
N VAL A 63 10.21 10.21 9.58
CA VAL A 63 10.21 10.95 10.84
C VAL A 63 11.34 10.47 11.77
N LEU A 64 11.55 9.16 11.89
CA LEU A 64 12.65 8.60 12.70
C LEU A 64 14.04 8.99 12.17
N SER A 65 14.24 9.02 10.85
CA SER A 65 15.54 9.40 10.27
C SER A 65 15.86 10.89 10.43
N LYS A 66 14.84 11.76 10.55
CA LYS A 66 14.98 13.21 10.72
C LYS A 66 15.01 13.66 12.19
N LEU A 67 14.68 12.78 13.13
CA LEU A 67 14.65 13.05 14.57
C LEU A 67 16.00 13.36 15.25
N PRO A 68 17.15 12.75 14.91
CA PRO A 68 18.41 12.99 15.65
C PRO A 68 18.90 14.45 15.58
N GLY A 69 18.38 15.26 14.65
CA GLY A 69 18.69 16.69 14.56
C GLY A 69 17.71 17.64 15.25
N LYS A 70 16.58 17.16 15.80
CA LYS A 70 15.47 18.03 16.25
C LYS A 70 14.97 17.81 17.68
N GLN A 71 15.12 16.62 18.27
CA GLN A 71 14.75 16.36 19.67
C GLN A 71 15.66 15.30 20.31
N PRO A 72 16.02 15.44 21.59
CA PRO A 72 16.72 14.40 22.32
C PRO A 72 15.75 13.27 22.66
N ILE A 73 15.68 12.26 21.80
CA ILE A 73 15.12 10.95 22.14
C ILE A 73 16.25 10.02 22.57
N SER A 74 16.06 9.28 23.65
CA SER A 74 17.03 8.28 24.10
C SER A 74 17.23 7.20 23.04
N ASP A 75 18.45 6.71 22.86
CA ASP A 75 18.76 5.59 21.96
C ASP A 75 17.86 4.37 22.21
N LYS A 76 17.53 4.10 23.47
CA LYS A 76 16.61 3.01 23.84
C LYS A 76 15.23 3.20 23.21
N GLU A 77 14.69 4.41 23.26
CA GLU A 77 13.39 4.72 22.67
C GLU A 77 13.46 4.74 21.14
N MET A 78 14.55 5.25 20.56
CA MET A 78 14.78 5.20 19.12
C MET A 78 14.80 3.75 18.61
N ASN A 79 15.55 2.87 19.27
CA ASN A 79 15.63 1.45 18.91
C ASN A 79 14.26 0.77 19.06
N ARG A 80 13.54 1.01 20.16
CA ARG A 80 12.18 0.52 20.34
C ARG A 80 11.26 0.91 19.18
N ARG A 81 11.32 2.15 18.69
CA ARG A 81 10.51 2.60 17.55
C ARG A 81 10.89 1.94 16.24
N LYS A 82 12.18 1.68 16.02
CA LYS A 82 12.67 0.92 14.86
C LYS A 82 12.14 -0.52 14.90
N ASP A 83 12.20 -1.18 16.05
CA ASP A 83 11.64 -2.54 16.24
C ASP A 83 10.13 -2.58 15.98
N MET A 84 9.37 -1.65 16.58
CA MET A 84 7.92 -1.54 16.35
C MET A 84 7.59 -1.38 14.86
N LEU A 85 8.32 -0.51 14.16
CA LEU A 85 8.15 -0.31 12.72
C LEU A 85 8.53 -1.56 11.91
N GLY A 86 9.61 -2.25 12.28
CA GLY A 86 10.03 -3.51 11.68
C GLY A 86 8.97 -4.59 11.79
N ASN A 87 8.40 -4.77 12.98
CA ASN A 87 7.31 -5.72 13.22
C ASN A 87 6.09 -5.43 12.34
N LEU A 88 5.71 -4.15 12.22
CA LEU A 88 4.55 -3.76 11.41
C LEU A 88 4.83 -3.92 9.90
N ARG A 89 6.07 -3.69 9.45
CA ARG A 89 6.49 -4.00 8.07
C ARG A 89 6.45 -5.49 7.76
N SER A 90 6.91 -6.34 8.69
CA SER A 90 6.81 -7.80 8.53
C SER A 90 5.35 -8.23 8.39
N LYS A 91 4.45 -7.70 9.23
CA LYS A 91 3.00 -7.95 9.13
C LYS A 91 2.43 -7.49 7.78
N LEU A 92 2.80 -6.29 7.33
CA LEU A 92 2.40 -5.76 6.02
C LEU A 92 2.87 -6.67 4.86
N SER A 93 4.11 -7.16 4.92
CA SER A 93 4.64 -8.09 3.91
C SER A 93 3.87 -9.40 3.89
N GLN A 94 3.52 -9.95 5.05
CA GLN A 94 2.68 -11.16 5.16
C GLN A 94 1.30 -10.93 4.54
N MET A 95 0.65 -9.81 4.85
CA MET A 95 -0.66 -9.45 4.26
C MET A 95 -0.59 -9.31 2.74
N ALA A 96 0.47 -8.70 2.21
CA ALA A 96 0.70 -8.58 0.77
C ALA A 96 0.87 -9.95 0.10
N SER A 97 1.63 -10.87 0.73
CA SER A 97 1.80 -12.24 0.25
C SER A 97 0.50 -13.03 0.22
N THR A 98 -0.39 -12.87 1.21
CA THR A 98 -1.72 -13.51 1.22
C THR A 98 -2.58 -13.14 0.01
N LEU A 99 -2.32 -11.98 -0.62
CA LEU A 99 -3.03 -11.52 -1.82
C LEU A 99 -2.25 -11.71 -3.11
N ASN A 100 -1.15 -12.48 -3.08
CA ASN A 100 -0.21 -12.68 -4.18
C ASN A 100 0.34 -11.36 -4.75
N MET A 101 0.56 -10.35 -3.89
CA MET A 101 1.20 -9.08 -4.28
C MET A 101 2.73 -9.22 -4.28
N SER A 102 3.26 -10.16 -5.06
CA SER A 102 4.70 -10.49 -5.13
C SER A 102 5.59 -9.28 -5.51
N ASN A 103 5.07 -8.29 -6.23
CA ASN A 103 5.79 -7.05 -6.55
C ASN A 103 5.76 -5.97 -5.47
N PHE A 104 5.08 -6.19 -4.34
CA PHE A 104 4.97 -5.17 -3.29
C PHE A 104 6.32 -4.84 -2.64
N ALA A 105 7.18 -5.84 -2.46
CA ALA A 105 8.54 -5.64 -1.93
C ALA A 105 9.43 -4.80 -2.87
N ASN A 106 9.13 -4.78 -4.18
CA ASN A 106 9.85 -4.00 -5.18
C ASN A 106 9.36 -2.54 -5.29
N ARG A 107 8.50 -2.07 -4.38
CA ARG A 107 7.98 -0.69 -4.40
C ARG A 107 9.10 0.37 -4.33
N ASP A 108 10.20 0.07 -3.69
CA ASP A 108 11.39 0.94 -3.63
C ASP A 108 11.91 1.29 -5.04
N SER A 109 11.80 0.36 -6.00
CA SER A 109 12.13 0.58 -7.42
C SER A 109 11.00 1.20 -8.26
N LEU A 110 9.75 1.18 -7.79
CA LEU A 110 8.61 1.78 -8.49
C LEU A 110 8.55 3.30 -8.33
N LEU A 111 9.12 3.81 -7.24
CA LEU A 111 9.33 5.25 -7.04
C LEU A 111 10.72 5.65 -7.56
N GLY A 112 11.04 5.24 -8.79
CA GLY A 112 12.21 5.73 -9.51
C GLY A 112 12.26 7.27 -9.48
N PRO A 113 13.44 7.87 -9.70
CA PRO A 113 13.62 9.32 -9.61
C PRO A 113 12.53 10.03 -10.43
N GLU A 114 11.72 10.84 -9.73
CA GLU A 114 10.54 11.59 -10.20
C GLU A 114 10.17 11.40 -11.67
N ILE A 115 9.37 10.37 -11.97
CA ILE A 115 8.68 10.33 -13.26
C ILE A 115 7.59 11.40 -13.23
N LYS A 116 7.82 12.47 -13.99
CA LYS A 116 6.89 13.57 -14.28
C LYS A 116 5.44 13.05 -14.43
N PRO A 117 4.42 13.80 -13.96
CA PRO A 117 3.02 13.36 -13.90
C PRO A 117 2.34 13.17 -15.28
N ALA A 118 3.09 13.17 -16.38
CA ALA A 118 2.57 13.10 -17.73
C ALA A 118 2.24 11.67 -18.21
N ASP A 119 2.89 10.63 -17.66
CA ASP A 119 2.80 9.29 -18.28
C ASP A 119 1.76 8.34 -17.66
N ALA A 120 1.23 8.67 -16.47
CA ALA A 120 0.21 7.84 -15.82
C ALA A 120 -1.24 8.15 -16.26
N MET A 121 -1.48 9.29 -16.94
CA MET A 121 -2.82 9.72 -17.37
C MET A 121 -3.18 9.32 -18.81
N GLY A 122 -2.31 8.63 -19.54
CA GLY A 122 -2.59 8.16 -20.91
C GLY A 122 -3.38 6.87 -21.02
N LYS A 123 -3.56 6.10 -19.93
CA LYS A 123 -4.19 4.77 -19.94
C LYS A 123 -5.59 4.69 -19.33
N ALA A 124 -6.19 5.82 -18.95
CA ALA A 124 -7.55 5.91 -18.44
C ALA A 124 -8.45 6.88 -19.23
N ALA A 125 -8.00 7.36 -20.40
CA ALA A 125 -8.81 8.14 -21.32
C ALA A 125 -9.11 7.28 -22.57
N GLY A 126 -10.34 6.76 -22.67
CA GLY A 126 -10.82 6.11 -23.90
C GLY A 126 -11.44 4.73 -23.76
N LEU A 127 -12.18 4.46 -22.68
CA LEU A 127 -13.11 3.32 -22.63
C LEU A 127 -14.55 3.83 -22.76
N ASP A 128 -14.88 4.31 -23.96
CA ASP A 128 -16.27 4.47 -24.39
C ASP A 128 -16.74 3.16 -25.03
N ASN A 129 -17.95 2.74 -24.65
CA ASN A 129 -18.53 1.41 -24.86
C ASN A 129 -18.82 1.01 -26.33
N ASN A 130 -18.21 1.66 -27.32
CA ASN A 130 -18.37 1.34 -28.74
C ASN A 130 -17.07 0.88 -29.45
N GLY A 131 -15.91 0.94 -28.77
CA GLY A 131 -14.61 0.60 -29.37
C GLY A 131 -14.25 -0.89 -29.40
N LEU A 132 -14.91 -1.72 -28.58
CA LEU A 132 -14.52 -3.13 -28.38
C LEU A 132 -14.78 -4.03 -29.61
N VAL A 133 -15.71 -3.64 -30.50
CA VAL A 133 -16.09 -4.44 -31.69
C VAL A 133 -15.22 -4.12 -32.92
N GLY A 134 -14.45 -3.03 -32.88
CA GLY A 134 -13.57 -2.64 -33.99
C GLY A 134 -12.30 -3.50 -34.08
N PHE A 135 -11.68 -3.78 -32.93
CA PHE A 135 -10.39 -4.48 -32.87
C PHE A 135 -10.49 -5.96 -33.28
N GLN A 136 -11.64 -6.60 -33.04
CA GLN A 136 -11.89 -7.98 -33.45
C GLN A 136 -12.02 -8.13 -34.97
N ARG A 137 -12.44 -7.08 -35.70
CA ARG A 137 -12.63 -7.12 -37.16
C ARG A 137 -11.35 -6.88 -37.97
N GLN A 138 -10.31 -6.28 -37.39
CA GLN A 138 -9.03 -6.14 -38.10
C GLN A 138 -8.16 -7.41 -38.03
N VAL A 139 -8.30 -8.22 -36.98
CA VAL A 139 -7.54 -9.48 -36.86
C VAL A 139 -8.09 -10.58 -37.80
N MET A 140 -9.38 -10.54 -38.17
CA MET A 140 -9.98 -11.57 -39.04
C MET A 140 -9.81 -11.32 -40.56
N LYS A 141 -9.25 -10.18 -41.00
CA LYS A 141 -9.09 -9.86 -42.43
C LYS A 141 -7.64 -9.71 -42.89
N ALA A 142 -6.70 -10.32 -42.15
CA ALA A 142 -5.34 -10.55 -42.59
C ALA A 142 -5.10 -12.06 -42.74
N ARG A 143 -5.67 -12.63 -43.80
CA ARG A 143 -5.18 -13.85 -44.44
C ARG A 143 -5.41 -13.75 -45.94
#